data_AF-F5ZC19-F1
#
_entry.id   AF-F5ZC19-F1
#
_cell.length_a   1.000
_cell.length_b   1.000
_cell.length_c   1.000
_cell.angle_alpha   90.00
_cell.angle_beta   90.00
_cell.angle_gamma   90.00
#
_symmetry.space_group_name_H-M   'P 1'
#
loop_
_entity.id
_entity.type
_entity.pdbx_description
1 polymer ?
#
loop_
_entity_poly.entity_id
_entity_poly.type
_entity_poly.pdbx_seq_one_letter_code
_entity_poly.pdbx_strand_id
1 'polypeptide(L)'
;MYFKLPMSITANNVNTHQQQSTWYLYLIENKLGQLYTGITTSPERRISQHRGEIVGGARALKGKGPLQFRAIFLIGDRSTASKVEYKVKQLSKEKKRAIVKQKVLPESLFIALCDNSQYICPSNYQ
;
A
#
# COMPACT_ATOMS: atom_id res chain seq x y z
N MET A 1 39.27 50.32 -1.15
CA MET A 1 40.22 49.28 -0.66
C MET A 1 39.64 48.68 0.62
N TYR A 2 40.01 47.41 0.90
CA TYR A 2 39.45 46.45 1.87
C TYR A 2 38.37 45.52 1.32
N PHE A 3 38.87 44.45 0.70
CA PHE A 3 38.22 43.14 0.60
C PHE A 3 38.28 42.43 1.97
N LYS A 4 37.18 41.82 2.44
CA LYS A 4 37.23 40.59 3.24
C LYS A 4 35.94 39.77 3.07
N LEU A 5 36.18 38.49 2.79
CA LEU A 5 35.36 37.39 2.25
C LEU A 5 33.97 37.16 2.88
N PRO A 6 33.02 36.59 2.11
CA PRO A 6 31.73 36.16 2.65
C PRO A 6 31.91 34.99 3.62
N MET A 7 31.18 35.04 4.74
CA MET A 7 30.97 33.90 5.64
C MET A 7 30.56 32.68 4.83
N SER A 8 31.27 31.57 5.03
CA SER A 8 30.92 30.26 4.51
C SER A 8 29.52 29.89 5.03
N ILE A 9 28.50 30.06 4.20
CA ILE A 9 27.22 29.43 4.41
C ILE A 9 27.44 27.95 4.11
N THR A 10 27.64 27.16 5.15
CA THR A 10 27.46 25.71 5.07
C THR A 10 26.05 25.48 4.53
N ALA A 11 25.94 25.05 3.28
CA ALA A 11 24.67 24.65 2.70
C ALA A 11 24.18 23.41 3.45
N ASN A 12 23.39 23.63 4.50
CA ASN A 12 22.55 22.60 5.09
C ASN A 12 21.51 22.23 4.04
N ASN A 13 21.84 21.25 3.20
CA ASN A 13 20.93 20.64 2.24
C ASN A 13 19.93 19.75 2.98
N VAL A 14 19.15 20.34 3.90
CA VAL A 14 17.91 19.73 4.38
C VAL A 14 16.91 19.85 3.23
N ASN A 15 16.90 18.84 2.37
CA ASN A 15 15.83 18.63 1.40
C ASN A 15 14.52 18.38 2.17
N THR A 16 13.79 19.44 2.50
CA THR A 16 12.56 19.40 3.30
C THR A 16 11.29 19.03 2.51
N HIS A 17 11.39 18.47 1.29
CA HIS A 17 10.21 18.20 0.47
C HIS A 17 10.18 16.84 -0.24
N GLN A 18 10.49 15.76 0.47
CA GLN A 18 10.04 14.42 0.06
C GLN A 18 9.50 13.65 1.27
N GLN A 19 8.26 13.99 1.69
CA GLN A 19 7.48 13.02 2.45
C GLN A 19 7.29 11.79 1.54
N GLN A 20 8.10 10.76 1.73
CA GLN A 20 7.91 9.48 1.05
C GLN A 20 6.51 8.99 1.42
N SER A 21 5.56 9.09 0.48
CA SER A 21 4.19 8.68 0.73
C SER A 21 4.18 7.20 1.06
N THR A 22 3.67 6.82 2.23
CA THR A 22 3.53 5.43 2.65
C THR A 22 2.51 4.71 1.78
N TRP A 23 2.88 3.51 1.31
CA TRP A 23 2.05 2.64 0.50
C TRP A 23 1.55 1.45 1.30
N TYR A 24 0.29 1.13 1.08
CA TYR A 24 -0.41 -0.01 1.64
C TYR A 24 -0.73 -1.01 0.54
N LEU A 25 -0.59 -2.30 0.87
CA LEU A 25 -1.18 -3.39 0.11
C LEU A 25 -2.48 -3.82 0.79
N TYR A 26 -3.51 -4.11 0.01
CA TYR A 26 -4.79 -4.57 0.54
C TYR A 26 -5.35 -5.74 -0.26
N LEU A 27 -6.19 -6.52 0.42
CA LEU A 27 -7.04 -7.54 -0.16
C LEU A 27 -8.50 -7.19 0.09
N ILE A 28 -9.30 -7.14 -0.97
CA ILE A 28 -10.75 -6.93 -0.92
C ILE A 28 -11.45 -8.23 -1.31
N GLU A 29 -12.48 -8.61 -0.56
CA GLU A 29 -13.38 -9.71 -0.90
C GLU A 29 -14.72 -9.16 -1.39
N ASN A 30 -15.24 -9.78 -2.45
CA ASN A 30 -16.57 -9.49 -2.98
C ASN A 30 -17.62 -10.48 -2.45
N LYS A 31 -18.89 -10.28 -2.82
CA LYS A 31 -19.99 -11.18 -2.43
C LYS A 31 -19.83 -12.66 -2.83
N LEU A 32 -19.00 -12.95 -3.83
CA LEU A 32 -18.71 -14.30 -4.31
C LEU A 32 -17.49 -14.92 -3.61
N GLY A 33 -16.94 -14.25 -2.60
CA GLY A 33 -15.74 -14.69 -1.89
C GLY A 33 -14.46 -14.65 -2.72
N GLN A 34 -14.44 -13.87 -3.81
CA GLN A 34 -13.27 -13.68 -4.66
C GLN A 34 -12.42 -12.54 -4.11
N LEU A 35 -11.10 -12.77 -4.03
CA LEU A 35 -10.14 -11.79 -3.54
C LEU A 35 -9.54 -10.97 -4.68
N TYR A 36 -9.56 -9.65 -4.52
CA TYR A 36 -8.83 -8.69 -5.33
C TYR A 36 -7.65 -8.14 -4.52
N THR A 37 -6.51 -7.93 -5.17
CA THR A 37 -5.30 -7.36 -4.55
C THR A 37 -4.97 -6.04 -5.22
N GLY A 38 -4.71 -5.02 -4.41
CA GLY A 38 -4.30 -3.70 -4.88
C GLY A 38 -3.36 -3.01 -3.89
N ILE A 39 -2.77 -1.89 -4.34
CA ILE A 39 -2.03 -0.96 -3.49
C ILE A 39 -2.64 0.44 -3.50
N THR A 40 -2.41 1.22 -2.44
CA THR A 40 -2.88 2.60 -2.30
C THR A 40 -2.07 3.36 -1.25
N THR A 41 -2.08 4.69 -1.30
CA THR A 41 -1.59 5.55 -0.21
C THR A 41 -2.70 5.93 0.79
N SER A 42 -3.97 5.72 0.43
CA SER A 42 -5.14 5.99 1.27
C SER A 42 -6.16 4.86 1.11
N PRO A 43 -6.26 3.94 2.10
CA PRO A 43 -7.22 2.82 2.09
C PRO A 43 -8.69 3.29 2.04
N GLU A 44 -9.06 4.28 2.83
CA GLU A 44 -10.43 4.84 2.90
C GLU A 44 -10.91 5.38 1.55
N ARG A 45 -10.10 6.25 0.94
CA ARG A 45 -10.39 6.76 -0.42
C ARG A 45 -10.55 5.60 -1.39
N ARG A 46 -9.67 4.60 -1.30
CA ARG A 46 -9.63 3.50 -2.27
C ARG A 46 -10.83 2.57 -2.18
N ILE A 47 -11.33 2.27 -0.97
CA ILE A 47 -12.54 1.46 -0.82
C ILE A 47 -13.78 2.21 -1.30
N SER A 48 -13.88 3.50 -0.99
CA SER A 48 -14.98 4.37 -1.47
C SER A 48 -15.03 4.41 -3.00
N GLN A 49 -13.86 4.51 -3.64
CA GLN A 49 -13.71 4.40 -5.10
C GLN A 49 -14.22 3.06 -5.65
N HIS A 50 -13.86 1.95 -5.02
CA HIS A 50 -14.25 0.61 -5.48
C HIS A 50 -15.73 0.33 -5.24
N ARG A 51 -16.32 0.87 -4.17
CA ARG A 51 -17.76 0.82 -3.89
C ARG A 51 -18.59 1.70 -4.82
N GLY A 52 -17.95 2.63 -5.53
CA GLY A 52 -18.61 3.55 -6.46
C GLY A 52 -19.19 4.79 -5.80
N GLU A 53 -18.81 5.06 -4.56
CA GLU A 53 -19.19 6.28 -3.81
C GLU A 53 -18.47 7.51 -4.38
N ILE A 54 -17.24 7.31 -4.85
CA ILE A 54 -16.45 8.31 -5.58
C ILE A 54 -15.79 7.70 -6.83
N VAL A 55 -15.30 8.55 -7.74
CA VAL A 55 -14.70 8.12 -9.01
C VAL A 55 -13.28 7.55 -8.84
N GLY A 56 -12.90 6.57 -9.68
CA GLY A 56 -11.53 6.03 -9.76
C GLY A 56 -11.32 4.58 -9.32
N GLY A 57 -12.41 3.82 -9.11
CA GLY A 57 -12.37 2.40 -8.74
C GLY A 57 -11.86 1.47 -9.86
N ALA A 58 -11.40 0.28 -9.49
CA ALA A 58 -10.97 -0.73 -10.45
C ALA A 58 -12.16 -1.28 -11.24
N ARG A 59 -12.06 -1.30 -12.58
CA ARG A 59 -13.10 -1.87 -13.47
C ARG A 59 -13.47 -3.31 -13.07
N ALA A 60 -12.50 -4.09 -12.60
CA ALA A 60 -12.70 -5.47 -12.17
C ALA A 60 -13.61 -5.62 -10.93
N LEU A 61 -13.82 -4.56 -10.15
CA LEU A 61 -14.65 -4.54 -8.94
C LEU A 61 -16.02 -3.87 -9.16
N LYS A 62 -16.22 -3.19 -10.30
CA LYS A 62 -17.49 -2.52 -10.62
C LYS A 62 -18.65 -3.53 -10.58
N GLY A 63 -19.70 -3.21 -9.81
CA GLY A 63 -20.89 -4.06 -9.67
C GLY A 63 -20.69 -5.34 -8.84
N LYS A 64 -19.53 -5.54 -8.21
CA LYS A 64 -19.23 -6.73 -7.39
C LYS A 64 -19.47 -6.54 -5.89
N GLY A 65 -20.19 -5.49 -5.51
CA GLY A 65 -20.53 -5.22 -4.11
C GLY A 65 -21.37 -6.34 -3.46
N PRO A 66 -21.42 -6.39 -2.12
CA PRO A 66 -20.60 -5.61 -1.18
C PRO A 66 -19.11 -5.93 -1.27
N LEU A 67 -18.27 -4.90 -1.05
CA LEU A 67 -16.81 -4.99 -1.04
C LEU A 67 -16.30 -4.71 0.36
N GLN A 68 -15.47 -5.61 0.87
CA GLN A 68 -14.90 -5.52 2.22
C GLN A 68 -13.40 -5.75 2.18
N PHE A 69 -12.64 -4.95 2.92
CA PHE A 69 -11.25 -5.28 3.18
C PHE A 69 -11.16 -6.55 4.04
N ARG A 70 -10.27 -7.46 3.64
CA ARG A 70 -9.94 -8.67 4.41
C ARG A 70 -8.54 -8.63 5.01
N ALA A 71 -7.62 -7.88 4.40
CA ALA A 71 -6.31 -7.62 4.96
C ALA A 71 -5.75 -6.32 4.40
N ILE A 72 -4.98 -5.61 5.22
CA ILE A 72 -4.24 -4.41 4.84
C ILE A 72 -2.85 -4.51 5.47
N PHE A 73 -1.83 -4.14 4.72
CA PHE A 73 -0.44 -4.14 5.14
C PHE A 73 0.19 -2.82 4.75
N LEU A 74 0.85 -2.16 5.69
CA LEU A 74 1.78 -1.07 5.40
C LEU A 74 3.04 -1.70 4.79
N ILE A 75 3.50 -1.20 3.65
CA ILE A 75 4.67 -1.76 2.93
C ILE A 75 5.86 -0.79 2.89
N GLY A 76 5.61 0.52 2.95
CA GLY A 76 6.66 1.54 2.84
C GLY A 76 6.55 2.29 1.51
N ASP A 77 7.49 2.14 0.60
CA ASP A 77 7.53 2.89 -0.65
C ASP A 77 6.74 2.22 -1.80
N ARG A 78 6.52 2.99 -2.88
CA ARG A 78 5.75 2.55 -4.05
C ARG A 78 6.39 1.36 -4.77
N SER A 79 7.72 1.35 -4.90
CA SER A 79 8.45 0.33 -5.65
C SER A 79 8.31 -1.01 -4.94
N THR A 80 8.53 -1.03 -3.62
CA THR A 80 8.34 -2.21 -2.80
C THR A 80 6.89 -2.70 -2.84
N ALA A 81 5.91 -1.79 -2.63
CA ALA A 81 4.49 -2.13 -2.69
C ALA A 81 4.08 -2.74 -4.04
N SER A 82 4.56 -2.19 -5.15
CA SER A 82 4.23 -2.70 -6.50
C SER A 82 4.83 -4.09 -6.74
N LYS A 83 6.06 -4.36 -6.29
CA LYS A 83 6.69 -5.68 -6.39
C LYS A 83 5.96 -6.73 -5.56
N VAL A 84 5.60 -6.39 -4.32
CA VAL A 84 4.82 -7.28 -3.44
C VAL A 84 3.44 -7.53 -4.04
N GLU A 85 2.75 -6.49 -4.54
CA GLU A 85 1.44 -6.62 -5.20
C GLU A 85 1.49 -7.60 -6.37
N TYR A 86 2.51 -7.48 -7.24
CA TYR A 86 2.70 -8.39 -8.36
C TYR A 86 2.86 -9.84 -7.88
N LYS A 87 3.73 -10.10 -6.90
CA LYS A 87 3.92 -11.46 -6.37
C LYS A 87 2.64 -12.00 -5.71
N VAL A 88 1.93 -11.18 -4.92
CA VAL A 88 0.66 -11.57 -4.30
C VAL A 88 -0.39 -11.90 -5.36
N LYS A 89 -0.47 -11.15 -6.47
CA LYS A 89 -1.39 -11.44 -7.58
C LYS A 89 -1.16 -12.84 -8.17
N GLN A 90 0.08 -13.29 -8.25
CA GLN A 90 0.45 -14.62 -8.77
C GLN A 90 0.19 -15.77 -7.78
N LEU A 91 -0.10 -15.49 -6.52
CA LEU A 91 -0.42 -16.53 -5.54
C LEU A 91 -1.75 -17.23 -5.85
N SER A 92 -1.80 -18.52 -5.52
CA SER A 92 -3.03 -19.31 -5.55
C SER A 92 -4.08 -18.72 -4.59
N LYS A 93 -5.35 -19.05 -4.83
CA LYS A 93 -6.48 -18.63 -3.97
C LYS A 93 -6.24 -19.03 -2.52
N GLU A 94 -5.73 -20.24 -2.28
CA GLU A 94 -5.44 -20.77 -0.95
C GLU A 94 -4.37 -19.96 -0.23
N LYS A 95 -3.25 -19.63 -0.91
CA LYS A 95 -2.18 -18.82 -0.33
C LYS A 95 -2.67 -17.41 0.02
N LYS A 96 -3.51 -16.80 -0.83
CA LYS A 96 -4.16 -15.51 -0.51
C LYS A 96 -5.07 -15.59 0.71
N ARG A 97 -5.83 -16.68 0.85
CA ARG A 97 -6.67 -16.91 2.03
C ARG A 97 -5.83 -17.14 3.30
N ALA A 98 -4.69 -17.81 3.18
CA ALA A 98 -3.75 -17.98 4.29
C ALA A 98 -3.23 -16.62 4.78
N ILE A 99 -2.87 -15.70 3.87
CA ILE A 99 -2.48 -14.31 4.23
C ILE A 99 -3.59 -13.62 5.04
N VAL A 100 -4.84 -13.71 4.59
CA VAL A 100 -5.99 -13.10 5.29
C VAL A 100 -6.17 -13.71 6.69
N LYS A 101 -6.09 -15.04 6.80
CA LYS A 101 -6.30 -15.77 8.07
C LYS A 101 -5.18 -15.49 9.07
N GLN A 102 -3.93 -15.55 8.61
CA GLN A 102 -2.74 -15.43 9.44
C GLN A 102 -2.36 -13.96 9.68
N LYS A 103 -2.87 -13.03 8.87
CA LYS A 103 -2.56 -11.60 8.94
C LYS A 103 -1.07 -11.31 8.74
N VAL A 104 -0.40 -12.13 7.93
CA VAL A 104 1.04 -12.08 7.67
C VAL A 104 1.30 -12.22 6.18
N LEU A 105 2.26 -11.45 5.66
CA LEU A 105 2.80 -11.63 4.31
C LEU A 105 4.02 -12.58 4.39
N PRO A 106 4.12 -13.60 3.51
CA PRO A 106 5.31 -14.43 3.43
C PRO A 106 6.56 -13.59 3.13
N GLU A 107 7.64 -13.84 3.87
CA GLU A 107 8.92 -13.11 3.72
C GLU A 107 9.49 -13.19 2.29
N SER A 108 9.28 -14.32 1.61
CA SER A 108 9.65 -14.52 0.19
C SER A 108 9.02 -13.51 -0.79
N LEU A 109 8.02 -12.75 -0.36
CA LEU A 109 7.44 -11.66 -1.15
C LEU A 109 8.35 -10.43 -1.20
N PHE A 110 9.28 -10.26 -0.26
CA PHE A 110 10.23 -9.16 -0.24
C PHE A 110 11.56 -9.59 -0.90
N ILE A 111 12.17 -8.72 -1.72
CA ILE A 111 13.41 -9.03 -2.48
C ILE A 111 14.67 -8.64 -1.70
N ALA A 112 14.54 -7.78 -0.68
CA ALA A 112 15.62 -7.38 0.20
C ALA A 112 15.03 -7.15 1.60
N LEU A 113 15.75 -7.61 2.62
CA LEU A 113 15.40 -7.52 4.04
C LEU A 113 15.36 -6.05 4.50
N CYS A 114 14.23 -5.40 4.28
CA CYS A 114 13.76 -4.30 5.12
C CYS A 114 12.34 -4.68 5.53
N ASP A 115 12.23 -5.59 6.48
CA ASP A 115 10.96 -6.15 6.92
C ASP A 115 10.24 -5.13 7.82
N ASN A 116 9.66 -4.10 7.20
CA ASN A 116 8.82 -3.09 7.85
C ASN A 116 7.34 -3.29 7.52
N SER A 117 6.96 -4.48 7.03
CA SER A 117 5.57 -4.73 6.68
C SER A 117 4.73 -4.93 7.92
N GLN A 118 3.80 -4.02 8.18
CA GLN A 118 2.94 -4.05 9.35
C GLN A 118 1.50 -4.36 8.94
N TYR A 119 0.89 -5.37 9.57
CA TYR A 119 -0.54 -5.62 9.40
C TYR A 119 -1.37 -4.51 10.04
N ILE A 120 -2.39 -4.06 9.34
CA ILE A 120 -3.36 -3.08 9.82
C ILE A 120 -4.73 -3.73 9.86
N CYS A 121 -5.40 -3.61 11.01
CA CYS A 121 -6.75 -4.09 11.20
C CYS A 121 -7.72 -3.44 10.19
N PRO A 122 -8.38 -4.22 9.31
CA PRO A 122 -9.31 -3.68 8.32
C PRO A 122 -10.52 -2.96 8.91
N SER A 123 -10.89 -3.27 10.16
CA SER A 123 -11.98 -2.62 10.91
C SER A 123 -11.80 -1.11 11.05
N ASN A 124 -10.59 -0.60 10.85
CA ASN A 124 -10.31 0.84 10.86
C ASN A 124 -10.86 1.56 9.62
N TYR A 125 -11.34 0.82 8.62
CA TYR A 125 -11.79 1.35 7.34
C TYR A 125 -13.19 0.79 7.04
N GLN A 126 -14.21 1.62 7.24
CA GLN A 126 -15.61 1.19 7.18
C GLN A 126 -16.19 1.27 5.78
#